data_AF-A0A7C4RJP7-F1
#
_entry.id   AF-A0A7C4RJP7-F1
#
_cell.length_a   1.000
_cell.length_b   1.000
_cell.length_c   1.000
_cell.angle_alpha   90.00
_cell.angle_beta   90.00
_cell.angle_gamma   90.00
#
_symmetry.space_group_name_H-M   'P 1'
#
loop_
_entity.id
_entity.type
_entity.pdbx_description
1 polymer ?
#
loop_
_entity_poly.entity_id
_entity_poly.type
_entity_poly.pdbx_seq_one_letter_code
_entity_poly.pdbx_strand_id
1 'polypeptide(L)'
;MSLKFASAVIIASLFILSFMLSDPWGISESNSKNVCDITQNILSVKVIEGNQTWYGDFIVNPSETVIIMNSFFTVVNGNIIIRGGGTLHVTNSTIRILNKSLYQRLIGVYRGLLTLNNSRVSDEVTIHVLRNSNITIHKSSVGDIDATPTGGGIIRIINSTFTELHQAGGENVENIQIINSSGSMVINGFFNADVIGSHISKFRIIFYGLTNKSFRFIPGLVNNMSIICNSDGGKLNVIDSFIGQWFIYVNSGEIDLHDSTVEVLSILIQSSLNISLHGGFTTYKSIQTSSINLTIFNSTINRWSLRV
;
A
#
# COMPACT_ATOMS: atom_id res chain seq x y z
N MET A 1 -18.36 -22.47 -18.38
CA MET A 1 -16.91 -22.22 -18.24
C MET A 1 -16.70 -21.18 -17.12
N SER A 2 -16.73 -21.59 -15.84
CA SER A 2 -16.23 -20.81 -14.67
C SER A 2 -16.67 -21.44 -13.34
N LEU A 3 -16.01 -22.53 -12.93
CA LEU A 3 -16.00 -22.97 -11.52
C LEU A 3 -14.57 -23.08 -10.96
N LYS A 4 -13.56 -22.69 -11.74
CA LYS A 4 -12.14 -22.83 -11.39
C LYS A 4 -11.52 -21.60 -10.72
N PHE A 5 -12.23 -20.46 -10.64
CA PHE A 5 -11.71 -19.24 -10.00
C PHE A 5 -12.05 -19.11 -8.51
N ALA A 6 -13.11 -19.76 -8.03
CA ALA A 6 -13.47 -19.73 -6.60
C ALA A 6 -12.52 -20.57 -5.72
N SER A 7 -11.93 -21.64 -6.28
CA SER A 7 -11.05 -22.55 -5.54
C SER A 7 -9.68 -21.93 -5.22
N ALA A 8 -9.16 -21.05 -6.08
CA ALA A 8 -7.82 -20.47 -5.89
C ALA A 8 -7.79 -19.41 -4.77
N VAL A 9 -8.87 -18.65 -4.58
CA VAL A 9 -8.99 -17.63 -3.52
C VAL A 9 -9.18 -18.30 -2.15
N ILE A 10 -9.96 -19.39 -2.08
CA ILE A 10 -10.18 -20.12 -0.83
C ILE A 10 -8.91 -20.84 -0.35
N ILE A 11 -8.08 -21.35 -1.27
CA ILE A 11 -6.80 -22.01 -0.91
C ILE A 11 -5.76 -21.00 -0.40
N ALA A 12 -5.72 -19.79 -0.95
CA ALA A 12 -4.84 -18.72 -0.45
C ALA A 12 -5.27 -18.22 0.95
N SER A 13 -6.57 -18.13 1.21
CA SER A 13 -7.09 -17.74 2.53
C SER A 13 -6.89 -18.83 3.61
N LEU A 14 -6.95 -20.12 3.24
CA LEU A 14 -6.69 -21.25 4.16
C LEU A 14 -5.21 -21.35 4.58
N PHE A 15 -4.27 -20.97 3.71
CA PHE A 15 -2.84 -20.94 4.05
C PHE A 15 -2.46 -19.80 5.02
N ILE A 16 -3.18 -18.68 4.96
CA ILE A 16 -3.00 -17.55 5.90
C ILE A 16 -3.65 -17.87 7.26
N LEU A 17 -4.78 -18.59 7.26
CA LEU A 17 -5.47 -18.98 8.50
C LEU A 17 -4.74 -20.09 9.28
N SER A 18 -4.05 -21.02 8.61
CA SER A 18 -3.26 -22.06 9.30
C SER A 18 -2.01 -21.53 10.01
N PHE A 19 -1.49 -20.37 9.60
CA PHE A 19 -0.39 -19.68 10.31
C PHE A 19 -0.87 -18.82 11.49
N MET A 20 -2.17 -18.53 11.57
CA MET A 20 -2.75 -17.68 12.62
C MET A 20 -3.30 -18.49 13.82
N LEU A 21 -3.46 -19.82 13.68
CA LEU A 21 -4.11 -20.68 14.68
C LEU A 21 -3.14 -21.62 15.45
N SER A 22 -1.83 -21.49 15.27
CA SER A 22 -0.85 -22.16 16.12
C SER A 22 -0.04 -21.13 16.91
N ASP A 23 -0.60 -20.66 18.02
CA ASP A 23 0.16 -20.17 19.17
C ASP A 23 0.46 -21.40 20.06
N PRO A 24 1.64 -22.05 20.00
CA PRO A 24 1.95 -23.17 20.89
C PRO A 24 2.50 -22.71 22.24
N TRP A 25 2.39 -21.43 22.61
CA TRP A 25 3.00 -20.91 23.83
C TRP A 25 1.96 -20.52 24.87
N GLY A 26 1.22 -21.54 25.33
CA GLY A 26 0.58 -21.49 26.64
C GLY A 26 1.66 -21.57 27.71
N ILE A 27 2.09 -20.43 28.24
CA ILE A 27 2.91 -20.37 29.46
C ILE A 27 1.94 -20.23 30.63
N SER A 28 1.77 -21.32 31.38
CA SER A 28 1.07 -21.35 32.65
C SER A 28 1.82 -20.49 33.68
N GLU A 29 1.14 -19.50 34.25
CA GLU A 29 1.62 -18.75 35.41
C GLU A 29 1.76 -19.67 36.62
N SER A 30 2.98 -19.90 37.08
CA SER A 30 3.25 -20.32 38.45
C SER A 30 3.86 -19.16 39.21
N ASN A 31 3.12 -18.71 40.23
CA ASN A 31 3.53 -17.72 41.23
C ASN A 31 4.89 -18.04 41.86
N SER A 32 5.82 -17.08 41.82
CA SER A 32 6.77 -16.87 42.91
C SER A 32 7.13 -15.40 43.08
N LYS A 33 6.92 -14.94 44.31
CA LYS A 33 7.13 -13.61 44.88
C LYS A 33 8.53 -13.03 44.66
N ASN A 34 8.54 -11.70 44.50
CA ASN A 34 9.55 -10.73 44.92
C ASN A 34 11.02 -11.02 44.58
N VAL A 35 11.50 -10.41 43.50
CA VAL A 35 12.73 -9.60 43.52
C VAL A 35 12.48 -8.36 42.67
N CYS A 36 12.72 -7.17 43.24
CA CYS A 36 12.87 -5.93 42.49
C CYS A 36 14.06 -6.08 41.54
N ASP A 37 13.83 -6.52 40.31
CA ASP A 37 14.74 -6.25 39.21
C ASP A 37 14.12 -5.15 38.35
N ILE A 38 14.55 -3.92 38.63
CA ILE A 38 14.55 -2.85 37.64
C ILE A 38 15.65 -3.25 36.63
N THR A 39 15.38 -4.27 35.81
CA THR A 39 16.15 -4.46 34.58
C THR A 39 15.85 -3.25 33.72
N GLN A 40 16.80 -2.32 33.71
CA GLN A 40 16.89 -1.28 32.71
C GLN A 40 16.63 -1.92 31.34
N ASN A 41 15.52 -1.55 30.70
CA ASN A 41 15.32 -1.78 29.27
C ASN A 41 16.38 -0.94 28.54
N ILE A 42 17.62 -1.43 28.51
CA ILE A 42 18.69 -0.80 27.74
C ILE A 42 18.33 -1.05 26.28
N LEU A 43 17.82 0.00 25.63
CA LEU A 43 17.70 0.06 24.18
C LEU A 43 19.10 -0.19 23.61
N SER A 44 19.30 -1.33 22.96
CA SER A 44 20.57 -1.64 22.31
C SER A 44 20.58 -1.01 20.93
N VAL A 45 21.59 -0.16 20.69
CA VAL A 45 21.81 0.46 19.37
C VAL A 45 22.97 -0.25 18.69
N LYS A 46 22.72 -0.78 17.49
CA LYS A 46 23.75 -1.43 16.66
C LYS A 46 23.93 -0.64 15.38
N VAL A 47 25.16 -0.20 15.12
CA VAL A 47 25.52 0.50 13.89
C VAL A 47 26.30 -0.43 12.98
N ILE A 48 25.90 -0.50 11.71
CA ILE A 48 26.55 -1.27 10.65
C ILE A 48 27.01 -0.28 9.59
N GLU A 49 28.33 -0.14 9.46
CA GLU A 49 28.97 0.71 8.47
C GLU A 49 29.86 -0.11 7.53
N GLY A 50 30.05 0.40 6.32
CA GLY A 50 30.84 -0.26 5.28
C GLY A 50 30.16 -1.51 4.70
N ASN A 51 30.77 -2.10 3.69
CA ASN A 51 30.19 -3.26 3.00
C ASN A 51 30.19 -4.48 3.92
N GLN A 52 29.02 -5.08 4.13
CA GLN A 52 28.88 -6.26 4.97
C GLN A 52 27.99 -7.31 4.32
N THR A 53 28.30 -8.57 4.62
CA THR A 53 27.51 -9.73 4.23
C THR A 53 27.07 -10.49 5.47
N TRP A 54 25.77 -10.72 5.59
CA TRP A 54 25.14 -11.51 6.63
C TRP A 54 24.65 -12.83 6.04
N TYR A 55 24.86 -13.93 6.74
CA TYR A 55 24.41 -15.27 6.31
C TYR A 55 23.25 -15.72 7.19
N GLY A 56 22.15 -16.15 6.58
CA GLY A 56 20.91 -16.48 7.26
C GLY A 56 20.05 -15.24 7.54
N ASP A 57 19.06 -15.37 8.43
CA ASP A 57 18.14 -14.27 8.75
C ASP A 57 18.82 -13.18 9.57
N PHE A 58 18.59 -11.92 9.20
CA PHE A 58 18.97 -10.74 9.96
C PHE A 58 17.75 -10.23 10.73
N ILE A 59 17.76 -10.45 12.05
CA ILE A 59 16.60 -10.15 12.92
C ILE A 59 16.90 -8.91 13.76
N VAL A 60 15.95 -7.96 13.75
CA VAL A 60 15.92 -6.79 14.65
C VAL A 60 14.83 -7.01 15.69
N ASN A 61 15.23 -7.16 16.94
CA ASN A 61 14.35 -7.51 18.06
C ASN A 61 13.60 -6.28 18.62
N PRO A 62 12.53 -6.50 19.41
CA PRO A 62 11.70 -5.46 20.02
C PRO A 62 12.40 -4.26 20.66
N SER A 63 13.53 -4.49 21.33
CA SER A 63 14.29 -3.47 22.06
C SER A 63 15.50 -2.95 21.30
N GLU A 64 15.66 -3.35 20.04
CA GLU A 64 16.83 -3.03 19.23
C GLU A 64 16.54 -1.89 18.26
N THR A 65 17.52 -0.99 18.16
CA THR A 65 17.63 -0.03 17.07
C THR A 65 18.87 -0.39 16.26
N VAL A 66 18.66 -0.81 15.02
CA VAL A 66 19.74 -1.07 14.07
C VAL A 66 19.83 0.07 13.07
N ILE A 67 21.03 0.58 12.86
CA ILE A 67 21.32 1.61 11.88
C ILE A 67 22.32 1.05 10.87
N ILE A 68 21.91 0.92 9.60
CA ILE A 68 22.79 0.59 8.49
C ILE A 68 23.10 1.88 7.74
N MET A 69 24.36 2.26 7.65
CA MET A 69 24.74 3.48 6.94
C MET A 69 25.98 3.36 6.09
N ASN A 70 25.98 4.08 4.96
CA ASN A 70 27.07 4.12 3.99
C ASN A 70 27.56 2.70 3.61
N SER A 71 26.62 1.79 3.40
CA SER A 71 26.89 0.35 3.30
C SER A 71 26.28 -0.26 2.03
N PHE A 72 27.00 -1.20 1.42
CA PHE A 72 26.39 -2.25 0.62
C PHE A 72 26.14 -3.47 1.52
N PHE A 73 24.93 -3.58 2.06
CA PHE A 73 24.55 -4.62 3.01
C PHE A 73 23.84 -5.77 2.28
N THR A 74 24.43 -6.96 2.35
CA THR A 74 23.91 -8.16 1.67
C THR A 74 23.48 -9.20 2.69
N VAL A 75 22.28 -9.74 2.54
CA VAL A 75 21.83 -10.95 3.26
C VAL A 75 21.85 -12.13 2.30
N VAL A 76 22.52 -13.22 2.66
CA VAL A 76 22.63 -14.44 1.85
C VAL A 76 21.86 -15.56 2.53
N ASN A 77 20.99 -16.24 1.79
CA ASN A 77 20.19 -17.38 2.28
C ASN A 77 19.28 -17.04 3.48
N GLY A 78 18.78 -15.81 3.55
CA GLY A 78 17.88 -15.38 4.62
C GLY A 78 17.09 -14.13 4.27
N ASN A 79 16.39 -13.60 5.26
CA ASN A 79 15.56 -12.41 5.17
C ASN A 79 15.99 -11.35 6.18
N ILE A 80 15.47 -10.13 6.03
CA ILE A 80 15.53 -9.11 7.08
C ILE A 80 14.18 -9.11 7.80
N ILE A 81 14.17 -9.25 9.12
CA ILE A 81 12.94 -9.34 9.91
C ILE A 81 13.01 -8.35 11.07
N ILE A 82 12.05 -7.42 11.12
CA ILE A 82 11.92 -6.41 12.17
C ILE A 82 10.70 -6.78 13.02
N ARG A 83 10.90 -6.99 14.33
CA ARG A 83 9.87 -7.50 15.24
C ARG A 83 9.54 -6.52 16.37
N GLY A 84 8.24 -6.35 16.64
CA GLY A 84 7.68 -5.98 17.93
C GLY A 84 8.26 -4.74 18.61
N GLY A 85 8.31 -3.60 17.95
CA GLY A 85 8.90 -2.35 18.44
C GLY A 85 10.33 -2.12 17.97
N GLY A 86 10.98 -3.16 17.44
CA GLY A 86 12.31 -3.07 16.85
C GLY A 86 12.34 -2.08 15.69
N THR A 87 13.49 -1.42 15.54
CA THR A 87 13.66 -0.32 14.60
C THR A 87 14.86 -0.54 13.69
N LEU A 88 14.66 -0.47 12.38
CA LEU A 88 15.72 -0.50 11.38
C LEU A 88 15.74 0.82 10.61
N HIS A 89 16.86 1.54 10.70
CA HIS A 89 17.15 2.71 9.89
C HIS A 89 18.23 2.38 8.87
N VAL A 90 17.97 2.68 7.60
CA VAL A 90 18.93 2.50 6.50
C VAL A 90 19.16 3.85 5.84
N THR A 91 20.42 4.31 5.81
CA THR A 91 20.79 5.62 5.28
C THR A 91 21.95 5.52 4.29
N ASN A 92 21.85 6.18 3.13
CA ASN A 92 22.92 6.18 2.12
C ASN A 92 23.45 4.78 1.77
N SER A 93 22.57 3.78 1.76
CA SER A 93 22.98 2.37 1.68
C SER A 93 22.21 1.61 0.61
N THR A 94 22.79 0.50 0.16
CA THR A 94 22.12 -0.46 -0.70
C THR A 94 21.89 -1.76 0.05
N ILE A 95 20.65 -2.25 0.06
CA ILE A 95 20.25 -3.54 0.64
C ILE A 95 20.00 -4.54 -0.48
N ARG A 96 20.56 -5.74 -0.34
CA ARG A 96 20.30 -6.86 -1.26
C ARG A 96 20.08 -8.17 -0.49
N ILE A 97 19.20 -9.02 -1.01
CA ILE A 97 19.02 -10.40 -0.53
C ILE A 97 19.37 -11.36 -1.67
N LEU A 98 20.27 -12.32 -1.40
CA LEU A 98 20.80 -13.26 -2.36
C LEU A 98 20.42 -14.71 -2.03
N ASN A 99 20.44 -15.55 -3.07
CA ASN A 99 20.33 -17.01 -2.99
C ASN A 99 19.05 -17.55 -2.33
N LYS A 100 18.06 -16.67 -2.14
CA LYS A 100 16.65 -17.02 -1.94
C LYS A 100 15.93 -17.04 -3.28
N SER A 101 14.95 -17.92 -3.44
CA SER A 101 14.01 -17.86 -4.57
C SER A 101 13.42 -16.46 -4.65
N LEU A 102 13.22 -15.91 -5.85
CA LEU A 102 12.77 -14.54 -6.04
C LEU A 102 11.52 -14.21 -5.20
N TYR A 103 10.55 -15.12 -5.12
CA TYR A 103 9.32 -14.98 -4.33
C TYR A 103 9.48 -15.03 -2.80
N GLN A 104 10.69 -15.16 -2.28
CA GLN A 104 10.95 -15.28 -0.84
C GLN A 104 11.96 -14.25 -0.31
N ARG A 105 12.47 -13.35 -1.15
CA ARG A 105 13.43 -12.31 -0.74
C ARG A 105 12.65 -11.17 -0.12
N LEU A 106 12.57 -11.13 1.22
CA LEU A 106 11.73 -10.13 1.88
C LEU A 106 12.44 -9.37 3.01
N ILE A 107 12.02 -8.13 3.16
CA ILE A 107 12.16 -7.34 4.39
C ILE A 107 10.79 -7.35 5.07
N GLY A 108 10.65 -8.11 6.15
CA GLY A 108 9.39 -8.23 6.87
C GLY A 108 9.35 -7.32 8.09
N VAL A 109 8.35 -6.43 8.14
CA VAL A 109 8.11 -5.49 9.25
C VAL A 109 6.86 -5.92 10.01
N TYR A 110 7.04 -6.39 11.24
CA TYR A 110 5.99 -6.97 12.07
C TYR A 110 5.87 -6.21 13.39
N ARG A 111 4.90 -5.29 13.50
CA ARG A 111 4.77 -4.32 14.61
C ARG A 111 6.07 -3.53 14.85
N GLY A 112 6.82 -3.21 13.81
CA GLY A 112 8.14 -2.56 13.90
C GLY A 112 8.22 -1.27 13.09
N LEU A 113 9.42 -0.69 13.05
CA LEU A 113 9.70 0.52 12.28
C LEU A 113 10.81 0.27 11.26
N LEU A 114 10.52 0.59 10.00
CA LEU A 114 11.52 0.63 8.92
C LEU A 114 11.62 2.06 8.38
N THR A 115 12.82 2.62 8.38
CA THR A 115 13.12 3.88 7.67
C THR A 115 14.19 3.66 6.63
N LEU A 116 13.90 4.04 5.39
CA LEU A 116 14.87 4.13 4.30
C LEU A 116 15.08 5.60 3.94
N ASN A 117 16.31 6.07 3.98
CA ASN A 117 16.67 7.46 3.64
C ASN A 117 17.83 7.47 2.64
N ASN A 118 17.63 8.10 1.48
CA ASN A 118 18.64 8.15 0.42
C ASN A 118 19.28 6.77 0.11
N SER A 119 18.44 5.73 0.08
CA SER A 119 18.89 4.34 0.05
C SER A 119 18.23 3.57 -1.09
N ARG A 120 18.82 2.41 -1.43
CA ARG A 120 18.28 1.51 -2.44
C ARG A 120 18.03 0.13 -1.84
N VAL A 121 16.86 -0.43 -2.08
CA VAL A 121 16.59 -1.86 -1.88
C VAL A 121 16.51 -2.48 -3.28
N SER A 122 17.21 -3.59 -3.51
CA SER A 122 17.20 -4.28 -4.81
C SER A 122 15.76 -4.59 -5.24
N ASP A 123 15.48 -4.42 -6.54
CA ASP A 123 14.11 -4.50 -7.08
C ASP A 123 13.48 -5.89 -6.87
N GLU A 124 14.29 -6.95 -6.69
CA GLU A 124 13.80 -8.30 -6.43
C GLU A 124 13.48 -8.58 -4.95
N VAL A 125 13.58 -7.57 -4.07
CA VAL A 125 13.29 -7.68 -2.65
C VAL A 125 11.96 -6.99 -2.36
N THR A 126 11.00 -7.75 -1.82
CA THR A 126 9.70 -7.22 -1.41
C THR A 126 9.74 -6.74 0.04
N ILE A 127 9.18 -5.58 0.33
CA ILE A 127 8.95 -5.11 1.70
C ILE A 127 7.56 -5.56 2.14
N HIS A 128 7.48 -6.48 3.09
CA HIS A 128 6.21 -6.95 3.67
C HIS A 128 5.90 -6.16 4.95
N VAL A 129 4.78 -5.46 4.96
CA VAL A 129 4.36 -4.61 6.10
C VAL A 129 3.12 -5.20 6.75
N LEU A 130 3.25 -5.71 7.97
CA LEU A 130 2.14 -6.31 8.72
C LEU A 130 1.89 -5.57 10.04
N ARG A 131 0.61 -5.51 10.47
CA ARG A 131 0.16 -5.19 11.85
C ARG A 131 0.88 -4.03 12.56
N ASN A 132 0.26 -2.85 12.65
CA ASN A 132 0.75 -1.68 13.39
C ASN A 132 2.21 -1.31 13.06
N SER A 133 2.70 -1.70 11.87
CA SER A 133 4.06 -1.39 11.42
C SER A 133 4.09 -0.03 10.75
N ASN A 134 5.19 0.66 10.93
CA ASN A 134 5.44 1.96 10.32
C ASN A 134 6.60 1.84 9.34
N ILE A 135 6.35 2.26 8.10
CA ILE A 135 7.41 2.38 7.10
C ILE A 135 7.49 3.81 6.59
N THR A 136 8.72 4.32 6.51
CA THR A 136 9.02 5.61 5.88
C THR A 136 10.13 5.43 4.86
N ILE A 137 9.84 5.77 3.60
CA ILE A 137 10.75 5.67 2.47
C ILE A 137 10.94 7.08 1.94
N HIS A 138 12.14 7.62 2.06
CA HIS A 138 12.46 9.00 1.69
C HIS A 138 13.68 9.05 0.77
N LYS A 139 13.55 9.73 -0.37
CA LYS A 139 14.62 9.85 -1.39
C LYS A 139 15.24 8.51 -1.77
N SER A 140 14.43 7.45 -1.78
CA SER A 140 14.92 6.07 -1.88
C SER A 140 14.28 5.35 -3.07
N SER A 141 14.86 4.23 -3.46
CA SER A 141 14.32 3.35 -4.50
C SER A 141 14.12 1.95 -3.94
N VAL A 142 12.93 1.40 -4.11
CA VAL A 142 12.57 0.06 -3.63
C VAL A 142 11.83 -0.73 -4.72
N GLY A 143 11.82 -2.05 -4.58
CA GLY A 143 11.00 -2.94 -5.42
C GLY A 143 9.52 -2.87 -5.03
N ASP A 144 8.94 -4.04 -4.81
CA ASP A 144 7.54 -4.17 -4.41
C ASP A 144 7.35 -3.95 -2.91
N ILE A 145 6.21 -3.38 -2.53
CA ILE A 145 5.77 -3.24 -1.15
C ILE A 145 4.43 -3.96 -1.04
N ASP A 146 4.37 -5.00 -0.22
CA ASP A 146 3.11 -5.70 0.10
C ASP A 146 2.68 -5.36 1.52
N ALA A 147 1.54 -4.71 1.63
CA ALA A 147 1.06 -4.11 2.84
C ALA A 147 -0.28 -4.74 3.27
N THR A 148 -0.30 -5.30 4.48
CA THR A 148 -1.55 -5.64 5.18
C THR A 148 -1.53 -5.04 6.60
N PRO A 149 -1.46 -3.70 6.73
CA PRO A 149 -1.39 -3.04 8.03
C PRO A 149 -2.77 -3.13 8.68
N THR A 150 -2.93 -4.00 9.67
CA THR A 150 -4.07 -3.89 10.61
C THR A 150 -3.66 -2.95 11.75
N GLY A 151 -4.59 -2.20 12.33
CA GLY A 151 -4.39 -1.52 13.63
C GLY A 151 -3.52 -0.27 13.64
N GLY A 152 -3.66 0.62 12.65
CA GLY A 152 -3.09 1.98 12.71
C GLY A 152 -1.64 2.12 12.24
N GLY A 153 -1.12 1.18 11.46
CA GLY A 153 0.20 1.33 10.80
C GLY A 153 0.20 2.45 9.75
N ILE A 154 1.36 3.07 9.54
CA ILE A 154 1.57 4.18 8.59
C ILE A 154 2.54 3.76 7.49
N ILE A 155 2.18 4.02 6.24
CA ILE A 155 3.06 3.89 5.08
C ILE A 155 3.30 5.27 4.50
N ARG A 156 4.56 5.72 4.51
CA ARG A 156 4.93 7.03 3.95
C ARG A 156 6.04 6.89 2.92
N ILE A 157 5.79 7.32 1.69
CA ILE A 157 6.73 7.28 0.56
C ILE A 157 6.88 8.71 0.03
N ILE A 158 8.09 9.28 0.11
CA ILE A 158 8.34 10.68 -0.21
C ILE A 158 9.56 10.80 -1.14
N ASN A 159 9.42 11.55 -2.24
CA ASN A 159 10.51 11.80 -3.20
C ASN A 159 11.20 10.50 -3.64
N SER A 160 10.46 9.41 -3.79
CA SER A 160 11.00 8.05 -3.93
C SER A 160 10.44 7.35 -5.15
N THR A 161 11.09 6.26 -5.55
CA THR A 161 10.58 5.36 -6.59
C THR A 161 10.28 3.99 -6.01
N PHE A 162 9.20 3.39 -6.46
CA PHE A 162 8.80 2.03 -6.09
C PHE A 162 8.20 1.31 -7.31
N THR A 163 8.27 -0.02 -7.33
CA THR A 163 7.74 -0.80 -8.45
C THR A 163 6.21 -0.90 -8.36
N GLU A 164 5.71 -1.58 -7.34
CA GLU A 164 4.29 -1.63 -7.02
C GLU A 164 4.06 -1.59 -5.49
N LEU A 165 3.10 -0.78 -5.05
CA LEU A 165 2.51 -0.88 -3.71
C LEU A 165 1.23 -1.70 -3.82
N HIS A 166 1.29 -2.93 -3.34
CA HIS A 166 0.13 -3.77 -3.15
C HIS A 166 -0.37 -3.63 -1.71
N GLN A 167 -1.64 -3.32 -1.53
CA GLN A 167 -2.27 -3.38 -0.22
C GLN A 167 -3.46 -4.32 -0.27
N ALA A 168 -3.53 -5.24 0.69
CA ALA A 168 -4.57 -6.24 0.77
C ALA A 168 -5.21 -6.33 2.15
N GLY A 169 -6.47 -5.90 2.25
CA GLY A 169 -7.29 -6.08 3.44
C GLY A 169 -6.76 -5.37 4.69
N GLY A 170 -7.54 -5.47 5.76
CA GLY A 170 -7.28 -4.83 7.05
C GLY A 170 -8.32 -3.79 7.39
N GLU A 171 -8.93 -3.94 8.56
CA GLU A 171 -9.68 -2.86 9.20
C GLU A 171 -8.67 -1.82 9.69
N ASN A 172 -8.84 -0.57 9.26
CA ASN A 172 -8.10 0.61 9.74
C ASN A 172 -6.60 0.68 9.35
N VAL A 173 -6.29 0.66 8.04
CA VAL A 173 -5.06 1.32 7.56
C VAL A 173 -5.31 2.82 7.67
N GLU A 174 -4.77 3.43 8.71
CA GLU A 174 -5.15 4.81 9.01
C GLU A 174 -4.51 5.82 8.06
N ASN A 175 -3.31 5.59 7.49
CA ASN A 175 -2.69 6.55 6.56
C ASN A 175 -1.64 5.94 5.61
N ILE A 176 -1.95 5.87 4.31
CA ILE A 176 -0.94 5.75 3.24
C ILE A 176 -0.66 7.16 2.70
N GLN A 177 0.61 7.58 2.65
CA GLN A 177 1.00 8.88 2.10
C GLN A 177 2.06 8.69 1.03
N ILE A 178 1.75 9.08 -0.21
CA ILE A 178 2.67 9.07 -1.33
C ILE A 178 2.82 10.49 -1.85
N ILE A 179 4.02 11.05 -1.69
CA ILE A 179 4.29 12.46 -1.97
C ILE A 179 5.46 12.56 -2.94
N ASN A 180 5.28 13.25 -4.05
CA ASN A 180 6.31 13.52 -5.05
C ASN A 180 7.08 12.24 -5.47
N SER A 181 6.37 11.13 -5.59
CA SER A 181 6.98 9.81 -5.80
C SER A 181 6.45 9.17 -7.08
N SER A 182 7.10 8.11 -7.56
CA SER A 182 6.63 7.38 -8.75
C SER A 182 6.59 5.87 -8.54
N GLY A 183 5.58 5.24 -9.15
CA GLY A 183 5.39 3.79 -9.07
C GLY A 183 4.02 3.33 -9.57
N SER A 184 3.60 2.15 -9.13
CA SER A 184 2.28 1.56 -9.37
C SER A 184 1.58 1.26 -8.06
N MET A 185 0.25 1.33 -8.02
CA MET A 185 -0.54 1.05 -6.81
C MET A 185 -1.70 0.10 -7.14
N VAL A 186 -1.85 -0.92 -6.32
CA VAL A 186 -2.99 -1.84 -6.32
C VAL A 186 -3.49 -1.97 -4.89
N ILE A 187 -4.70 -1.47 -4.63
CA ILE A 187 -5.21 -1.32 -3.28
C ILE A 187 -6.53 -2.06 -3.16
N ASN A 188 -6.59 -3.04 -2.27
CA ASN A 188 -7.74 -3.90 -2.05
C ASN A 188 -8.26 -3.67 -0.62
N GLY A 189 -9.37 -2.96 -0.49
CA GLY A 189 -10.02 -2.72 0.80
C GLY A 189 -10.12 -1.25 1.20
N PHE A 190 -10.22 -1.00 2.51
CA PHE A 190 -10.51 0.32 3.09
C PHE A 190 -9.24 0.97 3.64
N PHE A 191 -8.99 2.22 3.24
CA PHE A 191 -7.82 2.98 3.67
C PHE A 191 -8.05 4.47 3.40
N ASN A 192 -7.36 5.32 4.16
CA ASN A 192 -7.11 6.68 3.74
C ASN A 192 -5.77 6.70 3.01
N ALA A 193 -5.74 7.18 1.77
CA ALA A 193 -4.49 7.55 1.14
C ALA A 193 -4.50 8.99 0.66
N ASP A 194 -3.38 9.65 0.91
CA ASP A 194 -3.03 10.90 0.26
C ASP A 194 -1.95 10.60 -0.78
N VAL A 195 -2.30 10.79 -2.05
CA VAL A 195 -1.33 10.77 -3.16
C VAL A 195 -1.23 12.21 -3.65
N ILE A 196 -0.05 12.82 -3.52
CA ILE A 196 0.20 14.25 -3.74
C ILE A 196 1.38 14.42 -4.70
N GLY A 197 1.17 15.16 -5.79
CA GLY A 197 2.26 15.57 -6.71
C GLY A 197 3.09 14.42 -7.27
N SER A 198 2.50 13.24 -7.42
CA SER A 198 3.20 12.00 -7.74
C SER A 198 3.03 11.63 -9.23
N HIS A 199 3.77 10.63 -9.69
CA HIS A 199 3.56 10.06 -11.03
C HIS A 199 3.25 8.58 -10.89
N ILE A 200 1.97 8.24 -10.98
CA ILE A 200 1.52 6.86 -10.81
C ILE A 200 1.19 6.24 -12.17
N SER A 201 1.97 5.24 -12.58
CA SER A 201 1.79 4.62 -13.89
C SER A 201 0.51 3.77 -13.98
N LYS A 202 0.14 3.15 -12.86
CA LYS A 202 -1.06 2.33 -12.70
C LYS A 202 -1.60 2.53 -11.29
N PHE A 203 -2.87 2.87 -11.18
CA PHE A 203 -3.55 3.04 -9.92
C PHE A 203 -4.86 2.25 -9.94
N ARG A 204 -4.95 1.18 -9.16
CA ARG A 204 -6.14 0.32 -9.08
C ARG A 204 -6.66 0.29 -7.65
N ILE A 205 -7.94 0.58 -7.47
CA ILE A 205 -8.66 0.34 -6.21
C ILE A 205 -9.74 -0.72 -6.41
N ILE A 206 -9.81 -1.67 -5.49
CA ILE A 206 -10.86 -2.68 -5.41
C ILE A 206 -11.53 -2.63 -4.03
N PHE A 207 -12.83 -2.39 -3.99
CA PHE A 207 -13.63 -2.33 -2.77
C PHE A 207 -14.53 -3.56 -2.61
N TYR A 208 -14.53 -4.13 -1.40
CA TYR A 208 -15.39 -5.22 -0.98
C TYR A 208 -16.12 -4.84 0.33
N GLY A 209 -17.34 -4.26 0.25
CA GLY A 209 -18.20 -4.04 1.43
C GLY A 209 -18.61 -2.58 1.73
N LEU A 210 -19.36 -2.39 2.83
CA LEU A 210 -20.21 -1.22 3.12
C LEU A 210 -19.52 0.17 3.10
N THR A 211 -19.93 0.98 2.10
CA THR A 211 -20.59 2.30 2.15
C THR A 211 -20.13 3.32 3.21
N ASN A 212 -19.77 4.55 2.77
CA ASN A 212 -19.50 5.80 3.51
C ASN A 212 -18.02 6.25 3.63
N LYS A 213 -17.11 5.74 2.80
CA LYS A 213 -15.74 6.25 2.78
C LYS A 213 -15.54 7.20 1.59
N SER A 214 -14.91 8.33 1.87
CA SER A 214 -14.47 9.31 0.89
C SER A 214 -13.00 9.05 0.55
N PHE A 215 -12.69 8.84 -0.73
CA PHE A 215 -11.31 8.82 -1.20
C PHE A 215 -10.98 10.17 -1.82
N ARG A 216 -9.91 10.82 -1.34
CA ARG A 216 -9.39 12.07 -1.90
C ARG A 216 -8.11 11.79 -2.67
N PHE A 217 -8.06 12.22 -3.92
CA PHE A 217 -6.95 11.96 -4.82
C PHE A 217 -6.43 13.27 -5.39
N ILE A 218 -5.13 13.56 -5.21
CA ILE A 218 -4.44 14.72 -5.79
C ILE A 218 -3.13 14.27 -6.48
N PRO A 219 -3.18 13.23 -7.33
CA PRO A 219 -2.00 12.51 -7.79
C PRO A 219 -1.03 13.30 -8.62
N GLY A 220 -1.34 14.49 -9.14
CA GLY A 220 -0.53 15.11 -10.19
C GLY A 220 -0.75 14.41 -11.54
N LEU A 221 -0.17 13.22 -11.75
CA LEU A 221 -0.28 12.47 -13.01
C LEU A 221 -0.54 10.96 -12.80
N VAL A 222 -1.58 10.43 -13.46
CA VAL A 222 -1.91 9.00 -13.50
C VAL A 222 -2.15 8.52 -14.92
N ASN A 223 -1.36 7.55 -15.40
CA ASN A 223 -1.55 7.03 -16.76
C ASN A 223 -2.79 6.14 -16.85
N ASN A 224 -2.95 5.20 -15.91
CA ASN A 224 -4.07 4.26 -15.89
C ASN A 224 -4.70 4.20 -14.50
N MET A 225 -5.95 4.65 -14.38
CA MET A 225 -6.74 4.57 -13.17
C MET A 225 -7.85 3.55 -13.32
N SER A 226 -8.06 2.70 -12.31
CA SER A 226 -9.15 1.72 -12.27
C SER A 226 -9.80 1.70 -10.90
N ILE A 227 -11.13 1.81 -10.86
CA ILE A 227 -11.91 1.65 -9.62
C ILE A 227 -12.91 0.54 -9.84
N ILE A 228 -12.93 -0.44 -8.93
CA ILE A 228 -13.83 -1.59 -8.97
C ILE A 228 -14.52 -1.67 -7.61
N CYS A 229 -15.79 -1.35 -7.54
CA CYS A 229 -16.60 -1.37 -6.31
C CYS A 229 -17.87 -2.18 -6.54
N ASN A 230 -18.05 -3.29 -5.81
CA ASN A 230 -19.25 -4.10 -5.91
C ASN A 230 -20.28 -3.82 -4.79
N SER A 231 -20.09 -2.73 -4.07
CA SER A 231 -20.92 -2.29 -2.95
C SER A 231 -21.45 -0.88 -3.20
N ASP A 232 -22.51 -0.52 -2.49
CA ASP A 232 -23.10 0.81 -2.60
C ASP A 232 -22.25 1.91 -1.94
N GLY A 233 -22.53 3.17 -2.23
CA GLY A 233 -22.18 4.30 -1.35
C GLY A 233 -20.69 4.69 -1.25
N GLY A 234 -19.90 4.53 -2.31
CA GLY A 234 -18.55 5.11 -2.39
C GLY A 234 -18.58 6.56 -2.87
N LYS A 235 -17.83 7.46 -2.23
CA LYS A 235 -17.58 8.83 -2.73
C LYS A 235 -16.12 8.99 -3.14
N LEU A 236 -15.92 9.45 -4.37
CA LEU A 236 -14.59 9.70 -4.91
C LEU A 236 -14.44 11.18 -5.23
N ASN A 237 -13.37 11.79 -4.73
CA ASN A 237 -12.99 13.16 -5.06
C ASN A 237 -11.60 13.20 -5.70
N VAL A 238 -11.53 13.66 -6.94
CA VAL A 238 -10.27 13.83 -7.69
C VAL A 238 -10.09 15.31 -7.98
N ILE A 239 -8.93 15.85 -7.61
CA ILE A 239 -8.64 17.29 -7.67
C ILE A 239 -7.31 17.52 -8.39
N ASP A 240 -7.25 18.51 -9.28
CA ASP A 240 -6.02 19.01 -9.92
C ASP A 240 -5.11 17.88 -10.44
N SER A 241 -5.70 17.03 -11.29
CA SER A 241 -5.07 15.78 -11.72
C SER A 241 -5.15 15.57 -13.22
N PHE A 242 -4.08 15.05 -13.80
CA PHE A 242 -4.11 14.45 -15.14
C PHE A 242 -4.32 12.95 -15.04
N ILE A 243 -5.35 12.43 -15.73
CA ILE A 243 -5.62 11.00 -15.87
C ILE A 243 -5.67 10.65 -17.36
N GLY A 244 -4.75 9.83 -17.84
CA GLY A 244 -4.75 9.35 -19.23
C GLY A 244 -5.97 8.49 -19.52
N GLN A 245 -6.02 7.31 -18.91
CA GLN A 245 -7.15 6.40 -19.01
C GLN A 245 -7.75 6.10 -17.64
N TRP A 246 -9.08 6.18 -17.57
CA TRP A 246 -9.84 5.89 -16.37
C TRP A 246 -10.97 4.91 -16.63
N PHE A 247 -10.92 3.78 -15.94
CA PHE A 247 -11.97 2.79 -15.90
C PHE A 247 -12.67 2.77 -14.53
N ILE A 248 -13.99 2.77 -14.54
CA ILE A 248 -14.81 2.75 -13.33
C ILE A 248 -15.86 1.66 -13.47
N TYR A 249 -15.88 0.73 -12.52
CA TYR A 249 -16.92 -0.24 -12.32
C TYR A 249 -17.48 -0.09 -10.91
N VAL A 250 -18.73 0.34 -10.77
CA VAL A 250 -19.36 0.58 -9.47
C VAL A 250 -20.81 0.08 -9.44
N ASN A 251 -21.29 -0.42 -8.30
CA ASN A 251 -22.73 -0.67 -8.15
C ASN A 251 -23.49 0.66 -8.00
N SER A 252 -23.13 1.44 -6.97
CA SER A 252 -23.56 2.83 -6.83
C SER A 252 -22.51 3.73 -6.17
N GLY A 253 -22.62 5.05 -6.35
CA GLY A 253 -21.71 6.00 -5.72
C GLY A 253 -21.81 7.46 -6.19
N GLU A 254 -20.82 8.24 -5.80
CA GLU A 254 -20.64 9.64 -6.15
C GLU A 254 -19.19 9.88 -6.62
N ILE A 255 -19.04 10.61 -7.72
CA ILE A 255 -17.73 11.04 -8.24
C ILE A 255 -17.75 12.54 -8.43
N ASP A 256 -16.86 13.23 -7.73
CA ASP A 256 -16.60 14.65 -7.88
C ASP A 256 -15.22 14.85 -8.51
N LEU A 257 -15.18 15.56 -9.64
CA LEU A 257 -13.97 15.88 -10.39
C LEU A 257 -13.75 17.39 -10.41
N HIS A 258 -12.64 17.86 -9.85
CA HIS A 258 -12.30 19.29 -9.77
C HIS A 258 -10.98 19.59 -10.46
N ASP A 259 -11.00 20.58 -11.34
CA ASP A 259 -9.84 21.15 -12.05
C ASP A 259 -8.92 20.09 -12.67
N SER A 260 -9.53 19.01 -13.17
CA SER A 260 -8.82 17.81 -13.62
C SER A 260 -8.95 17.60 -15.12
N THR A 261 -7.93 16.97 -15.72
CA THR A 261 -7.92 16.55 -17.11
C THR A 261 -8.04 15.04 -17.19
N VAL A 262 -9.03 14.54 -17.92
CA VAL A 262 -9.20 13.11 -18.20
C VAL A 262 -9.25 12.86 -19.70
N GLU A 263 -8.30 12.13 -20.27
CA GLU A 263 -8.33 11.88 -21.72
C GLU A 263 -9.44 10.87 -22.06
N VAL A 264 -9.44 9.71 -21.40
CA VAL A 264 -10.41 8.64 -21.64
C VAL A 264 -11.08 8.20 -20.35
N LEU A 265 -12.39 8.41 -20.25
CA LEU A 265 -13.23 7.99 -19.12
C LEU A 265 -14.23 6.92 -19.58
N SER A 266 -14.16 5.73 -19.00
CA SER A 266 -15.09 4.62 -19.24
C SER A 266 -15.73 4.17 -17.93
N ILE A 267 -17.05 4.21 -17.87
CA ILE A 267 -17.81 3.93 -16.65
C ILE A 267 -18.86 2.84 -16.93
N LEU A 268 -18.87 1.80 -16.11
CA LEU A 268 -19.86 0.73 -16.08
C LEU A 268 -20.54 0.68 -14.71
N ILE A 269 -21.86 0.77 -14.70
CA ILE A 269 -22.67 0.98 -13.48
C ILE A 269 -23.81 -0.02 -13.44
N GLN A 270 -24.04 -0.63 -12.27
CA GLN A 270 -25.14 -1.59 -12.10
C GLN A 270 -26.43 -0.97 -11.55
N SER A 271 -26.35 0.05 -10.68
CA SER A 271 -27.52 0.67 -10.03
C SER A 271 -27.61 2.17 -10.28
N SER A 272 -26.85 3.01 -9.56
CA SER A 272 -26.96 4.47 -9.68
C SER A 272 -25.64 5.19 -9.43
N LEU A 273 -25.34 6.24 -10.19
CA LEU A 273 -24.13 7.05 -9.97
C LEU A 273 -24.48 8.52 -10.09
N ASN A 274 -23.98 9.30 -9.14
CA ASN A 274 -23.95 10.75 -9.23
C ASN A 274 -22.55 11.16 -9.70
N ILE A 275 -22.45 11.86 -10.83
CA ILE A 275 -21.18 12.42 -11.30
C ILE A 275 -21.29 13.94 -11.33
N SER A 276 -20.43 14.61 -10.58
CA SER A 276 -20.23 16.06 -10.64
C SER A 276 -18.90 16.35 -11.33
N LEU A 277 -18.96 16.99 -12.49
CA LEU A 277 -17.77 17.54 -13.14
C LEU A 277 -17.70 19.02 -12.82
N HIS A 278 -16.66 19.46 -12.14
CA HIS A 278 -16.31 20.86 -11.94
C HIS A 278 -15.26 21.28 -12.97
N GLY A 279 -14.66 22.47 -12.84
CA GLY A 279 -13.70 23.01 -13.82
C GLY A 279 -12.71 21.96 -14.33
N GLY A 280 -12.28 22.03 -15.60
CA GLY A 280 -11.39 21.02 -16.19
C GLY A 280 -11.83 20.55 -17.58
N PHE A 281 -11.18 19.49 -18.04
CA PHE A 281 -11.27 19.03 -19.43
C PHE A 281 -11.39 17.51 -19.52
N THR A 282 -12.33 17.01 -20.33
CA THR A 282 -12.47 15.59 -20.62
C THR A 282 -12.52 15.36 -22.13
N THR A 283 -11.61 14.53 -22.68
CA THR A 283 -11.56 14.31 -24.14
C THR A 283 -12.63 13.32 -24.59
N TYR A 284 -12.70 12.13 -23.99
CA TYR A 284 -13.66 11.10 -24.34
C TYR A 284 -14.32 10.50 -23.11
N LYS A 285 -15.66 10.55 -23.06
CA LYS A 285 -16.46 9.99 -21.97
C LYS A 285 -17.42 8.92 -22.49
N SER A 286 -17.35 7.71 -21.95
CA SER A 286 -18.30 6.63 -22.24
C SER A 286 -18.92 6.12 -20.96
N ILE A 287 -20.25 6.11 -20.90
CA ILE A 287 -21.02 5.66 -19.75
C ILE A 287 -21.99 4.57 -20.19
N GLN A 288 -21.97 3.45 -19.49
CA GLN A 288 -22.97 2.39 -19.58
C GLN A 288 -23.59 2.17 -18.19
N THR A 289 -24.91 2.32 -18.09
CA THR A 289 -25.59 2.36 -16.80
C THR A 289 -27.04 1.89 -16.89
N SER A 290 -27.61 1.43 -15.77
CA SER A 290 -29.06 1.26 -15.62
C SER A 290 -29.77 2.54 -15.13
N SER A 291 -29.06 3.43 -14.42
CA SER A 291 -29.54 4.76 -13.98
C SER A 291 -28.37 5.71 -13.66
N ILE A 292 -28.48 6.99 -14.01
CA ILE A 292 -27.43 7.98 -13.75
C ILE A 292 -28.00 9.39 -13.55
N ASN A 293 -27.44 10.12 -12.58
CA ASN A 293 -27.56 11.57 -12.49
C ASN A 293 -26.20 12.20 -12.83
N LEU A 294 -26.18 13.05 -13.86
CA LEU A 294 -24.97 13.74 -14.31
C LEU A 294 -25.14 15.24 -14.16
N THR A 295 -24.22 15.87 -13.42
CA THR A 295 -24.15 17.32 -13.26
C THR A 295 -22.80 17.82 -13.79
N ILE A 296 -22.81 18.88 -14.59
CA ILE A 296 -21.61 19.47 -15.21
C ILE A 296 -21.56 20.96 -14.87
N PHE A 297 -20.41 21.41 -14.37
CA PHE A 297 -20.14 22.78 -13.96
C PHE A 297 -18.83 23.24 -14.61
N ASN A 298 -18.90 24.19 -15.54
CA ASN A 298 -17.72 24.83 -16.13
C ASN A 298 -16.66 23.84 -16.70
N SER A 299 -17.07 22.63 -17.10
CA SER A 299 -16.19 21.63 -17.72
C SER A 299 -16.33 21.63 -19.23
N THR A 300 -15.24 21.30 -19.92
CA THR A 300 -15.26 21.04 -21.36
C THR A 300 -15.26 19.54 -21.62
N ILE A 301 -16.19 19.05 -22.45
CA ILE A 301 -16.25 17.64 -22.89
C ILE A 301 -16.18 17.61 -24.42
N ASN A 302 -15.14 17.02 -24.99
CA ASN A 302 -14.99 16.97 -26.45
C ASN A 302 -15.89 15.91 -27.09
N ARG A 303 -16.02 14.74 -26.48
CA ARG A 303 -16.84 13.63 -26.99
C ARG A 303 -17.44 12.81 -25.86
N TRP A 304 -18.69 12.38 -26.07
CA TRP A 304 -19.42 11.56 -25.11
C TRP A 304 -20.29 10.49 -25.76
N SER A 305 -20.54 9.41 -25.01
CA SER A 305 -21.48 8.33 -25.33
C SER A 305 -22.18 7.88 -24.05
N LEU A 306 -23.50 7.79 -24.09
CA LEU A 306 -24.33 7.28 -23.00
C LEU A 306 -25.18 6.12 -23.51
N ARG A 307 -25.11 4.98 -22.81
CA ARG A 307 -25.96 3.83 -23.05
C ARG A 307 -26.71 3.51 -21.75
N VAL A 308 -28.03 3.68 -21.79
CA VAL A 308 -28.97 3.33 -20.73
C VAL A 308 -29.69 2.04 -21.11
#